data_AF-Q8WNS0-F1
#
_entry.id   AF-Q8WNS0-F1
#
_cell.length_a   1.000
_cell.length_b   1.000
_cell.length_c   1.000
_cell.angle_alpha   90.00
_cell.angle_beta   90.00
_cell.angle_gamma   90.00
#
_symmetry.space_group_name_H-M   'P 1'
#
loop_
_entity.id
_entity.type
_entity.pdbx_description
1 polymer ?
#
loop_
_entity_poly.entity_id
_entity_poly.type
_entity_poly.pdbx_seq_one_letter_code
_entity_poly.pdbx_strand_id
1 'polypeptide(L)' 'QALFPELQGLQPPLKRTTAERAEEALLQQAEAKALAEVLDPEGRKARSPRRCVRLHESCLGHQVPCCDPCATCYCRFFNA' A
#
# COMPACT_ATOMS: atom_id res chain seq x y z
N GLN A 1 -18.18 3.51 -57.62
CA GLN A 1 -16.71 3.32 -57.69
C GLN A 1 -16.13 4.36 -56.73
N ALA A 2 -15.40 4.04 -55.67
CA ALA A 2 -14.45 2.95 -55.46
C ALA A 2 -14.69 2.20 -54.14
N LEU A 3 -14.34 0.92 -54.14
CA LEU A 3 -14.05 0.13 -52.95
C LEU A 3 -12.75 0.65 -52.33
N PHE A 4 -12.71 0.88 -51.02
CA PHE A 4 -11.54 0.59 -50.18
C PHE A 4 -12.03 0.23 -48.75
N PRO A 5 -11.59 -0.90 -48.17
CA PRO A 5 -12.09 -1.40 -46.89
C PRO A 5 -11.25 -0.88 -45.71
N GLU A 6 -11.88 -0.27 -44.71
CA GLU A 6 -11.25 -0.07 -43.40
C GLU A 6 -11.23 -1.41 -42.66
N LEU A 7 -10.06 -2.04 -42.73
CA LEU A 7 -9.73 -3.26 -42.03
C LEU A 7 -9.71 -2.97 -40.53
N GLN A 8 -10.88 -3.00 -39.89
CA GLN A 8 -10.98 -3.09 -38.44
C GLN A 8 -10.24 -4.37 -38.05
N GLY A 9 -9.12 -4.20 -37.35
CA GLY A 9 -8.22 -5.26 -36.96
C GLY A 9 -8.99 -6.40 -36.30
N LEU A 10 -9.23 -7.45 -37.08
CA LEU A 10 -9.55 -8.77 -36.59
C LEU A 10 -8.32 -9.23 -35.82
N GLN A 11 -8.22 -8.90 -34.54
CA GLN A 11 -7.54 -9.77 -33.60
C GLN A 11 -8.52 -10.93 -33.36
N PRO A 12 -8.31 -12.12 -33.96
CA PRO A 12 -8.98 -13.31 -33.46
C PRO A 12 -8.62 -13.45 -31.96
N PRO A 13 -9.45 -14.13 -31.15
CA PRO A 13 -9.00 -14.58 -29.84
C PRO A 13 -7.87 -15.59 -30.08
N LEU A 14 -6.66 -15.07 -30.22
CA LEU A 14 -5.44 -15.84 -30.39
C LEU A 14 -5.39 -16.70 -29.13
N LYS A 15 -5.57 -18.01 -29.31
CA LYS A 15 -5.52 -18.96 -28.21
C LYS A 15 -4.17 -18.76 -27.56
N ARG A 16 -4.14 -18.07 -26.41
CA ARG A 16 -2.91 -17.78 -25.67
C ARG A 16 -2.09 -19.06 -25.64
N THR A 17 -0.94 -19.02 -26.26
CA THR A 17 -0.07 -20.19 -26.29
C THR A 17 0.39 -20.45 -24.87
N THR A 18 0.75 -21.69 -24.57
CA THR A 18 1.31 -22.05 -23.26
C THR A 18 2.54 -21.21 -22.91
N ALA A 19 3.28 -20.74 -23.91
CA ALA A 19 4.41 -19.82 -23.76
C ALA A 19 3.97 -18.43 -23.29
N GLU A 20 3.02 -17.80 -23.99
CA GLU A 20 2.53 -16.44 -23.64
C GLU A 20 1.88 -16.40 -22.25
N ARG A 21 1.20 -17.48 -21.86
CA ARG A 21 0.63 -17.62 -20.50
C ARG A 21 1.69 -17.80 -19.42
N ALA A 22 2.81 -18.46 -19.75
CA ALA A 22 3.93 -18.62 -18.83
C ALA A 22 4.65 -17.28 -18.60
N GLU A 23 4.77 -16.46 -19.63
CA GLU A 23 5.35 -15.11 -19.54
C GLU A 23 4.47 -14.18 -18.68
N GLU A 24 3.15 -14.18 -18.88
CA GLU A 24 2.21 -13.41 -18.04
C GLU A 24 2.30 -13.83 -16.56
N ALA A 25 2.36 -15.14 -16.28
CA ALA A 25 2.50 -15.65 -14.93
C ALA A 25 3.84 -15.24 -14.28
N LEU A 26 4.93 -15.20 -15.05
CA LEU A 26 6.24 -14.78 -14.56
C LEU A 26 6.26 -13.28 -14.20
N LEU A 27 5.66 -12.44 -15.04
CA LEU A 27 5.52 -11.01 -14.77
C LEU A 27 4.70 -10.77 -13.50
N GLN A 28 3.57 -11.46 -13.38
CA GLN A 28 2.67 -11.32 -12.24
C GLN A 28 3.31 -11.84 -10.94
N GLN A 29 4.15 -12.88 -11.02
CA GLN A 29 4.95 -13.35 -9.90
C GLN A 29 6.03 -12.33 -9.50
N ALA A 30 6.69 -11.68 -10.47
CA ALA A 30 7.68 -10.65 -10.21
C ALA A 30 7.06 -9.41 -9.53
N GLU A 31 5.89 -8.98 -9.98
CA GLU A 31 5.14 -7.87 -9.36
C GLU A 31 4.72 -8.21 -7.92
N ALA A 32 4.18 -9.41 -7.70
CA ALA A 32 3.79 -9.86 -6.37
C ALA A 32 5.01 -9.92 -5.42
N LYS A 33 6.16 -10.38 -5.90
CA LYS A 33 7.41 -10.40 -5.14
C LYS A 33 7.89 -8.98 -4.81
N ALA A 34 7.87 -8.07 -5.78
CA ALA A 34 8.27 -6.67 -5.56
C ALA A 34 7.37 -5.98 -4.53
N LEU A 35 6.06 -6.23 -4.58
CA LEU A 35 5.12 -5.72 -3.57
C LEU A 35 5.40 -6.33 -2.20
N ALA A 36 5.69 -7.63 -2.12
CA ALA A 36 6.05 -8.27 -0.85
C ALA A 36 7.33 -7.68 -0.23
N GLU A 37 8.36 -7.38 -1.04
CA GLU A 37 9.59 -6.74 -0.55
C GLU A 37 9.37 -5.30 -0.06
N VAL A 38 8.49 -4.52 -0.70
CA VAL A 38 8.18 -3.14 -0.26
C VAL A 38 7.34 -3.11 1.02
N LEU A 39 6.47 -4.10 1.17
CA LEU A 39 5.60 -4.25 2.32
C LEU A 39 6.30 -4.93 3.50
N ASP A 40 7.52 -5.44 3.32
CA ASP A 40 8.28 -6.10 4.37
C ASP A 40 8.40 -5.22 5.62
N PRO A 41 7.73 -5.60 6.72
CA PRO A 41 7.79 -4.84 7.96
C PRO A 41 9.08 -5.15 8.73
N GLU A 42 9.78 -6.24 8.40
CA GLU A 42 10.94 -6.75 9.14
C GLU A 42 12.20 -5.88 8.95
N GLY A 43 12.36 -5.24 7.78
CA GLY A 43 13.44 -4.29 7.52
C GLY A 43 13.23 -2.88 8.08
N ARG A 44 12.02 -2.55 8.56
CA ARG A 44 11.74 -1.21 9.10
C ARG A 44 12.17 -1.12 10.56
N LYS A 45 13.31 -0.48 10.79
CA LYS A 45 13.81 -0.17 12.14
C LYS A 45 12.67 0.41 12.99
N ALA A 46 12.37 -0.24 14.11
CA ALA A 46 11.34 0.22 15.03
C ALA A 46 11.58 1.70 15.32
N ARG A 47 10.57 2.54 15.04
CA ARG A 47 10.69 3.97 15.27
C ARG A 47 11.00 4.16 16.75
N SER A 48 12.00 5.00 17.04
CA SER A 48 12.36 5.33 18.42
C SER A 48 11.10 5.62 19.25
N PRO A 49 11.03 5.16 20.51
CA PRO A 49 9.91 5.48 21.38
C PRO A 49 9.61 6.97 21.33
N ARG A 50 8.36 7.34 21.08
CA ARG A 50 7.98 8.75 21.00
C ARG A 50 8.18 9.38 22.38
N ARG A 51 8.79 10.56 22.41
CA ARG A 51 9.06 11.32 23.65
C ARG A 51 7.88 12.20 24.09
N CYS A 52 6.83 12.26 23.28
CA CYS A 52 5.63 13.04 23.53
C CYS A 52 4.43 12.49 22.74
N VAL A 53 3.21 12.77 23.21
CA VAL A 53 1.94 12.44 22.54
C VAL A 53 1.52 13.58 21.62
N ARG A 54 1.10 13.30 20.38
CA ARG A 54 0.62 14.37 19.49
C ARG A 54 -0.77 14.84 19.89
N LEU A 55 -1.10 16.07 19.49
CA LEU A 55 -2.48 16.57 19.55
C LEU A 55 -3.43 15.59 18.85
N HIS A 56 -4.54 15.28 19.54
CA HIS A 56 -5.57 14.34 19.12
C HIS A 56 -5.18 12.84 19.13
N GLU A 57 -3.96 12.47 19.54
CA GLU A 57 -3.63 11.08 19.88
C GLU A 57 -4.03 10.79 21.34
N SER A 58 -4.35 9.53 21.67
CA SER A 58 -4.62 9.11 23.06
C SER A 58 -3.32 9.10 23.87
N CYS A 59 -3.38 9.61 25.09
CA CYS A 59 -2.29 9.50 26.07
C CYS A 59 -2.46 8.34 27.06
N LEU A 60 -3.50 7.50 26.90
CA LEU A 60 -3.72 6.36 27.80
C LEU A 60 -2.49 5.45 27.79
N GLY A 61 -1.96 5.11 28.97
CA GLY A 61 -0.79 4.25 29.13
C GLY A 61 0.56 4.89 28.75
N HIS A 62 0.59 6.16 28.37
CA HIS A 62 1.82 6.87 28.01
C HIS A 62 2.33 7.72 29.18
N GLN A 63 3.59 7.52 29.59
CA GLN A 63 4.25 8.32 30.64
C GLN A 63 4.98 9.57 30.09
N VAL A 64 4.56 10.09 28.94
CA VAL A 64 5.23 11.20 28.24
C VAL A 64 4.31 12.41 28.10
N PRO A 65 4.85 13.65 28.10
CA PRO A 65 4.03 14.86 27.97
C PRO A 65 3.42 14.99 26.57
N CYS A 66 2.48 15.91 26.41
CA CYS A 66 2.03 16.35 25.08
C CYS A 66 3.21 16.99 24.33
N CYS A 67 3.25 16.86 23.01
CA CYS A 67 4.27 17.52 22.19
C CYS A 67 4.08 19.04 22.15
N ASP A 68 2.84 19.50 22.37
CA ASP A 68 2.50 20.90 22.51
C ASP A 68 2.53 21.27 24.01
N PRO A 69 3.39 22.22 24.43
CA PRO A 69 3.50 22.64 25.83
C PRO A 69 2.24 23.32 26.37
N CYS A 70 1.35 23.79 25.50
CA CYS A 70 0.08 24.40 25.88
C CYS A 70 -1.06 23.38 25.99
N ALA A 71 -0.84 22.13 25.59
CA ALA A 71 -1.87 21.09 25.56
C ALA A 71 -1.81 20.19 26.80
N THR A 72 -2.99 19.94 27.38
CA THR A 72 -3.16 18.97 28.47
C THR A 72 -3.99 17.79 28.00
N CYS A 73 -3.50 16.57 28.21
CA CYS A 73 -4.29 15.38 27.93
C CYS A 73 -5.32 15.14 29.02
N TYR A 74 -6.58 14.89 28.64
CA TYR A 74 -7.65 14.53 29.56
C TYR A 74 -8.56 13.47 28.93
N CYS A 75 -9.06 12.53 29.74
CA CYS A 75 -10.03 11.55 29.29
C CYS A 75 -11.40 12.22 29.16
N ARG A 76 -12.03 12.12 27.98
CA ARG A 76 -13.40 12.62 27.76
C ARG A 76 -14.46 11.74 28.44
N PHE A 77 -14.15 10.47 28.63
CA PHE A 77 -14.99 9.48 29.30
C PHE A 77 -14.20 8.82 30.44
N PHE A 78 -14.88 8.15 31.37
CA PHE A 78 -14.23 7.44 32.47
C PHE A 78 -13.27 6.37 31.93
N ASN A 79 -11.95 6.58 32.10
CA ASN A 79 -10.87 5.65 31.78
C ASN A 79 -10.90 5.05 30.36
N ALA A 80 -10.93 5.91 29.34
CA ALA A 80 -10.70 5.54 27.93
C ALA A 80 -9.34 6.04 27.43
#